data_AF-A0A259L8W9-F1
#
_entry.id   AF-A0A259L8W9-F1
#
_cell.length_a   1.000
_cell.length_b   1.000
_cell.length_c   1.000
_cell.angle_alpha   90.00
_cell.angle_beta   90.00
_cell.angle_gamma   90.00
#
_symmetry.space_group_name_H-M   'P 1'
#
loop_
_entity.id
_entity.type
_entity.pdbx_description
1 polymer ?
#
loop_
_entity_poly.entity_id
_entity_poly.type
_entity_poly.pdbx_seq_one_letter_code
_entity_poly.pdbx_strand_id
1 'polypeptide(L)'
;MRRLRATFSAYVADIASCACGDWPSHSPHGARRMLTYIHERPDWPQFRWDHAALTVPLAAVRHHQGRLVGRMEGLGFELRGEAVLQSLTEEILKSSDIEGERLDRAQVRSSIARRLGMDIGALAPVDRHVEGVVEMMLDATQNYRAPLTEERLFGWHAALFPTGRSGMAKITVGAWRTGQSGPMQVVSGPIGREHVHFEAPGAERLPAEMQAFLAWFNAPSGIDPVLFAAVAHLWFVTIHPFEDGNGRIARAIADMALARSESSPQRFYSMSAQIRIERTTYYETLERTQKGDLDITAWLSWFLECLDRAFHGAEAVLATVLRKARFWEAHAGSALNPRQRLVVNRLLNGFEGKLTSSKYATLAKCSQDTAARDIESLCGKGILARDPAGGRSTSYSLIASAAGALEAVARWVLAHADKAARDGPGWPSPEEERARMDRIQSISRELQTLAREPDATPSHADFETRLRALQYLGIFPDERLVGAVAQAIQRGI
;
A
#
# COMPACT_ATOMS: atom_id res chain seq x y z
N MET A 1 -26.96 -25.44 -21.10
CA MET A 1 -25.87 -25.52 -20.10
C MET A 1 -25.17 -24.17 -20.02
N ARG A 2 -25.66 -23.26 -19.15
CA ARG A 2 -24.99 -21.99 -18.86
C ARG A 2 -24.01 -22.26 -17.71
N ARG A 3 -22.70 -22.19 -17.98
CA ARG A 3 -21.67 -22.16 -16.93
C ARG A 3 -21.70 -20.78 -16.31
N LEU A 4 -21.98 -20.65 -15.01
CA LEU A 4 -21.72 -19.39 -14.33
C LEU A 4 -20.22 -19.20 -14.21
N ARG A 5 -19.78 -18.05 -14.71
CA ARG A 5 -18.38 -17.63 -14.78
C ARG A 5 -18.12 -16.75 -13.57
N ALA A 6 -17.26 -17.16 -12.65
CA ALA A 6 -16.55 -16.18 -11.85
C ALA A 6 -15.64 -15.43 -12.84
N THR A 7 -15.90 -14.15 -13.08
CA THR A 7 -15.08 -13.34 -13.98
C THR A 7 -13.70 -13.15 -13.37
N PHE A 8 -12.78 -14.05 -13.73
CA PHE A 8 -11.36 -13.74 -13.74
C PHE A 8 -11.14 -12.52 -14.64
N SER A 9 -10.61 -11.44 -14.05
CA SER A 9 -10.27 -10.20 -14.75
C SER A 9 -9.50 -10.50 -16.04
N ALA A 10 -9.69 -9.66 -17.07
CA ALA A 10 -9.20 -9.78 -18.45
C ALA A 10 -7.67 -9.95 -18.63
N TYR A 11 -6.90 -10.07 -17.55
CA TYR A 11 -5.44 -10.08 -17.53
C TYR A 11 -4.80 -11.48 -17.49
N VAL A 12 -5.54 -12.55 -17.17
CA VAL A 12 -4.96 -13.92 -17.26
C VAL A 12 -4.78 -14.36 -18.72
N ALA A 13 -5.40 -13.65 -19.67
CA ALA A 13 -5.07 -13.77 -21.09
C ALA A 13 -3.59 -13.44 -21.38
N ASP A 14 -2.94 -12.57 -20.59
CA ASP A 14 -1.54 -12.18 -20.80
C ASP A 14 -0.52 -13.17 -20.21
N ILE A 15 -0.91 -13.99 -19.22
CA ILE A 15 -0.03 -15.02 -18.65
C ILE A 15 0.33 -16.08 -19.70
N ALA A 16 -0.55 -16.31 -20.68
CA ALA A 16 -0.34 -17.28 -21.74
C ALA A 16 0.61 -16.77 -22.87
N SER A 17 0.99 -15.49 -22.92
CA SER A 17 1.77 -14.94 -24.05
C SER A 17 3.29 -14.96 -23.86
N CYS A 18 3.80 -15.27 -22.66
CA CYS A 18 5.24 -15.19 -22.35
C CYS A 18 5.96 -16.54 -22.15
N ALA A 19 5.33 -17.67 -22.43
CA ALA A 19 5.96 -18.99 -22.33
C ALA A 19 5.77 -19.83 -23.60
N CYS A 20 6.30 -19.36 -24.73
CA CYS A 20 6.54 -20.21 -25.90
C CYS A 20 7.91 -20.88 -25.75
N GLY A 21 7.92 -22.06 -25.14
CA GLY A 21 9.00 -23.03 -25.25
C GLY A 21 8.43 -24.30 -25.88
N ASP A 22 8.98 -24.68 -27.03
CA ASP A 22 8.57 -25.79 -27.88
C ASP A 22 8.43 -27.12 -27.13
N TRP A 23 7.31 -27.82 -27.34
CA TRP A 23 7.14 -29.23 -26.95
C TRP A 23 6.88 -30.09 -28.18
N PRO A 24 7.52 -31.26 -28.35
CA PRO A 24 7.35 -32.08 -29.53
C PRO A 24 5.99 -32.79 -29.52
N SER A 25 5.40 -32.88 -30.71
CA SER A 25 4.14 -33.53 -31.01
C SER A 25 4.24 -35.07 -30.97
N HIS A 26 3.10 -35.66 -30.58
CA HIS A 26 2.64 -37.05 -30.75
C HIS A 26 2.75 -38.02 -29.57
N SER A 27 1.58 -38.34 -29.00
CA SER A 27 1.19 -39.72 -28.67
C SER A 27 -0.34 -39.88 -28.81
N PRO A 28 -0.84 -40.97 -29.42
CA PRO A 28 -2.27 -41.20 -29.63
C PRO A 28 -2.90 -41.94 -28.42
N HIS A 29 -4.14 -41.57 -28.09
CA HIS A 29 -5.03 -42.22 -27.13
C HIS A 29 -4.49 -42.39 -25.69
N GLY A 30 -4.52 -41.30 -24.91
CA GLY A 30 -4.26 -41.32 -23.47
C GLY A 30 -5.47 -40.83 -22.69
N ALA A 31 -5.94 -41.63 -21.72
CA ALA A 31 -6.99 -41.26 -20.78
C ALA A 31 -6.76 -39.85 -20.22
N ARG A 32 -7.79 -39.00 -20.29
CA ARG A 32 -7.79 -37.68 -19.67
C ARG A 32 -7.58 -37.89 -18.17
N ARG A 33 -6.35 -37.70 -17.67
CA ARG A 33 -6.04 -37.78 -16.23
C ARG A 33 -7.03 -36.86 -15.53
N MET A 34 -8.02 -37.41 -14.82
CA MET A 34 -8.94 -36.60 -14.02
C MET A 34 -8.06 -35.92 -12.97
N LEU A 35 -7.89 -34.60 -13.11
CA LEU A 35 -7.18 -33.81 -12.13
C LEU A 35 -8.01 -33.87 -10.86
N THR A 36 -7.52 -34.56 -9.83
CA THR A 36 -8.16 -34.60 -8.52
C THR A 36 -7.87 -33.30 -7.79
N TYR A 37 -8.91 -32.57 -7.43
CA TYR A 37 -8.80 -31.33 -6.65
C TYR A 37 -8.70 -31.63 -5.15
N ILE A 38 -8.18 -30.68 -4.38
CA ILE A 38 -7.94 -30.82 -2.94
C ILE A 38 -9.22 -31.22 -2.16
N HIS A 39 -10.39 -30.72 -2.58
CA HIS A 39 -11.69 -31.01 -1.95
C HIS A 39 -12.28 -32.38 -2.31
N GLU A 40 -11.60 -33.13 -3.18
CA GLU A 40 -11.94 -34.50 -3.58
C GLU A 40 -11.04 -35.53 -2.89
N ARG A 41 -10.07 -35.07 -2.08
CA ARG A 41 -9.22 -35.95 -1.28
C ARG A 41 -10.07 -36.61 -0.18
N PRO A 42 -9.84 -37.91 0.13
CA PRO A 42 -10.61 -38.62 1.15
C PRO A 42 -10.61 -37.96 2.52
N ASP A 43 -9.48 -37.34 2.89
CA ASP A 43 -9.29 -36.71 4.19
C ASP A 43 -9.67 -35.22 4.20
N TRP A 44 -10.28 -34.69 3.13
CA TRP A 44 -10.72 -33.29 3.10
C TRP A 44 -11.71 -33.01 4.25
N PRO A 45 -11.58 -31.91 5.02
CA PRO A 45 -10.62 -30.78 4.90
C PRO A 45 -9.47 -30.84 5.94
N GLN A 46 -8.90 -32.01 6.22
CA GLN A 46 -7.81 -32.18 7.20
C GLN A 46 -6.46 -31.68 6.65
N PHE A 47 -6.26 -30.36 6.65
CA PHE A 47 -5.00 -29.75 6.24
C PHE A 47 -3.84 -30.16 7.16
N ARG A 48 -2.68 -30.36 6.55
CA ARG A 48 -1.40 -30.67 7.21
C ARG A 48 -0.32 -29.72 6.72
N TRP A 49 0.72 -29.51 7.51
CA TRP A 49 1.88 -28.71 7.12
C TRP A 49 3.12 -29.08 7.95
N ASP A 50 4.29 -28.75 7.42
CA ASP A 50 5.56 -28.88 8.12
C ASP A 50 5.79 -27.71 9.08
N HIS A 51 5.66 -27.97 10.39
CA HIS A 51 5.91 -26.98 11.42
C HIS A 51 7.37 -26.49 11.45
N ALA A 52 8.35 -27.36 11.16
CA ALA A 52 9.75 -26.99 11.19
C ALA A 52 10.08 -25.99 10.08
N ALA A 53 9.53 -26.23 8.87
CA ALA A 53 9.67 -25.30 7.74
C ALA A 53 9.07 -23.91 8.03
N LEU A 54 7.97 -23.85 8.80
CA LEU A 54 7.26 -22.60 9.10
C LEU A 54 7.74 -21.87 10.35
N THR A 55 8.54 -22.52 11.22
CA THR A 55 8.92 -21.96 12.52
C THR A 55 9.66 -20.62 12.40
N VAL A 56 10.68 -20.53 11.55
CA VAL A 56 11.49 -19.31 11.39
C VAL A 56 10.69 -18.19 10.71
N PRO A 57 10.00 -18.42 9.58
CA PRO A 57 9.14 -17.39 8.97
C PRO A 57 8.06 -16.90 9.93
N LEU A 58 7.36 -17.81 10.63
CA LEU A 58 6.30 -17.44 11.55
C LEU A 58 6.81 -16.56 12.69
N ALA A 59 7.95 -16.91 13.29
CA ALA A 59 8.55 -16.11 14.35
C ALA A 59 8.90 -14.69 13.89
N ALA A 60 9.45 -14.54 12.68
CA ALA A 60 9.75 -13.23 12.09
C ALA A 60 8.48 -12.40 11.88
N VAL A 61 7.44 -12.99 11.28
CA VAL A 61 6.14 -12.33 11.06
C VAL A 61 5.51 -11.90 12.37
N ARG A 62 5.47 -12.77 13.39
CA ARG A 62 4.92 -12.43 14.72
C ARG A 62 5.71 -11.32 15.39
N HIS A 63 7.04 -11.30 15.24
CA HIS A 63 7.88 -10.21 15.74
C HIS A 63 7.56 -8.87 15.07
N HIS A 64 7.48 -8.84 13.74
CA HIS A 64 7.13 -7.63 12.99
C HIS A 64 5.70 -7.15 13.26
N GLN A 65 4.75 -8.08 13.39
CA GLN A 65 3.38 -7.77 13.81
C GLN A 65 3.37 -7.06 15.17
N GLY A 66 4.07 -7.63 16.17
CA GLY A 66 4.16 -7.04 17.51
C GLY A 66 4.83 -5.67 17.50
N ARG A 67 5.91 -5.50 16.73
CA ARG A 67 6.58 -4.20 16.57
C ARG A 67 5.66 -3.14 15.96
N LEU A 68 4.93 -3.49 14.89
CA LEU A 68 4.02 -2.57 14.22
C LEU A 68 2.88 -2.14 15.15
N VAL A 69 2.24 -3.12 15.82
CA VAL A 69 1.16 -2.84 16.79
C VAL A 69 1.67 -1.94 17.91
N GLY A 70 2.81 -2.27 18.53
CA GLY A 70 3.38 -1.46 19.62
C GLY A 70 3.73 -0.03 19.19
N ARG A 71 4.27 0.16 17.98
CA ARG A 71 4.54 1.51 17.44
C ARG A 71 3.25 2.30 17.22
N MET A 72 2.21 1.65 16.71
CA MET A 72 0.91 2.27 16.45
C MET A 72 0.16 2.62 17.74
N GLU A 73 0.29 1.80 18.78
CA GLU A 73 -0.24 2.08 20.13
C GLU A 73 0.45 3.29 20.78
N GLY A 74 1.72 3.56 20.46
CA GLY A 74 2.44 4.75 20.90
C GLY A 74 2.00 6.06 20.21
N LEU A 75 1.21 5.99 19.13
CA LEU A 75 0.70 7.18 18.45
C LEU A 75 -0.50 7.79 19.18
N GLY A 76 -0.57 9.12 19.16
CA GLY A 76 -1.77 9.85 19.55
C GLY A 76 -2.98 9.51 18.67
N PHE A 77 -4.19 9.68 19.22
CA PHE A 77 -5.45 9.25 18.59
C PHE A 77 -5.62 9.74 17.14
N GLU A 78 -5.30 11.00 16.87
CA GLU A 78 -5.40 11.60 15.53
C GLU A 78 -4.50 10.90 14.50
N LEU A 79 -3.23 10.68 14.83
CA LEU A 79 -2.27 10.04 13.92
C LEU A 79 -2.61 8.57 13.70
N ARG A 80 -3.09 7.91 14.76
CA ARG A 80 -3.57 6.53 14.67
C ARG A 80 -4.79 6.44 13.75
N GLY A 81 -5.74 7.35 13.89
CA GLY A 81 -6.92 7.44 13.03
C GLY A 81 -6.54 7.62 11.55
N GLU A 82 -5.60 8.54 11.26
CA GLU A 82 -5.12 8.75 9.88
C GLU A 82 -4.40 7.52 9.32
N ALA A 83 -3.58 6.83 10.11
CA ALA A 83 -2.92 5.60 9.69
C ALA A 83 -3.93 4.48 9.38
N VAL A 84 -4.94 4.27 10.24
CA VAL A 84 -6.03 3.30 10.01
C VAL A 84 -6.82 3.66 8.76
N LEU A 85 -7.20 4.93 8.60
CA LEU A 85 -7.93 5.41 7.43
C LEU A 85 -7.16 5.12 6.13
N GLN A 86 -5.86 5.40 6.13
CA GLN A 86 -4.99 5.13 4.98
C GLN A 86 -4.90 3.64 4.66
N SER A 87 -4.62 2.80 5.67
CA SER A 87 -4.44 1.36 5.48
C SER A 87 -5.73 0.66 5.06
N LEU A 88 -6.88 0.99 5.67
CA LEU A 88 -8.18 0.47 5.25
C LEU A 88 -8.60 0.94 3.85
N THR A 89 -8.25 2.19 3.48
CA THR A 89 -8.50 2.68 2.12
C THR A 89 -7.72 1.85 1.10
N GLU A 90 -6.44 1.56 1.35
CA GLU A 90 -5.66 0.67 0.48
C GLU A 90 -6.25 -0.74 0.46
N GLU A 91 -6.61 -1.30 1.61
CA GLU A 91 -7.15 -2.66 1.70
C GLU A 91 -8.38 -2.85 0.82
N ILE A 92 -9.36 -1.95 0.93
CA ILE A 92 -10.60 -2.01 0.13
C ILE A 92 -10.30 -1.81 -1.36
N LEU A 93 -9.51 -0.78 -1.71
CA LEU A 93 -9.20 -0.49 -3.12
C LEU A 93 -8.46 -1.65 -3.79
N LYS A 94 -7.49 -2.24 -3.10
CA LYS A 94 -6.65 -3.30 -3.65
C LYS A 94 -7.38 -4.64 -3.65
N SER A 95 -8.21 -4.92 -2.66
CA SER A 95 -9.08 -6.09 -2.65
C SER A 95 -10.04 -6.08 -3.84
N SER A 96 -10.65 -4.94 -4.17
CA SER A 96 -11.49 -4.82 -5.37
C SER A 96 -10.69 -4.90 -6.67
N ASP A 97 -9.51 -4.25 -6.75
CA ASP A 97 -8.69 -4.24 -7.98
C ASP A 97 -8.10 -5.63 -8.32
N ILE A 98 -7.88 -6.50 -7.32
CA ILE A 98 -7.52 -7.91 -7.55
C ILE A 98 -8.60 -8.61 -8.38
N GLU A 99 -9.88 -8.35 -8.10
CA GLU A 99 -11.02 -8.89 -8.86
C GLU A 99 -11.31 -8.09 -10.15
N GLY A 100 -10.48 -7.10 -10.49
CA GLY A 100 -10.65 -6.25 -11.67
C GLY A 100 -11.63 -5.09 -11.49
N GLU A 101 -12.06 -4.81 -10.27
CA GLU A 101 -12.99 -3.74 -9.94
C GLU A 101 -12.26 -2.49 -9.46
N ARG A 102 -12.44 -1.36 -10.15
CA ARG A 102 -11.80 -0.08 -9.79
C ARG A 102 -12.79 0.82 -9.06
N LEU A 103 -12.58 0.97 -7.76
CA LEU A 103 -13.33 1.90 -6.92
C LEU A 103 -12.68 3.28 -6.89
N ASP A 104 -13.50 4.32 -6.69
CA ASP A 104 -13.00 5.68 -6.49
C ASP A 104 -12.40 5.84 -5.10
N ARG A 105 -11.11 6.22 -5.06
CA ARG A 105 -10.36 6.41 -3.80
C ARG A 105 -10.98 7.45 -2.88
N ALA A 106 -11.48 8.56 -3.43
CA ALA A 106 -12.04 9.64 -2.62
C ALA A 106 -13.35 9.20 -1.97
N GLN A 107 -14.20 8.46 -2.69
CA GLN A 107 -15.42 7.87 -2.15
C GLN A 107 -15.14 6.83 -1.06
N VAL A 108 -14.20 5.89 -1.29
CA VAL A 108 -13.82 4.88 -0.29
C VAL A 108 -13.29 5.57 0.98
N ARG A 109 -12.32 6.48 0.84
CA ARG A 109 -11.75 7.21 1.98
C ARG A 109 -12.81 8.02 2.72
N SER A 110 -13.72 8.68 2.00
CA SER A 110 -14.85 9.46 2.55
C SER A 110 -15.76 8.59 3.41
N SER A 111 -16.14 7.42 2.90
CA SER A 111 -17.01 6.47 3.60
C SER A 111 -16.37 5.92 4.87
N ILE A 112 -15.10 5.50 4.81
CA ILE A 112 -14.35 5.02 5.98
C ILE A 112 -14.25 6.13 7.03
N ALA A 113 -13.80 7.33 6.65
CA ALA A 113 -13.61 8.44 7.59
C ALA A 113 -14.91 8.78 8.34
N ARG A 114 -16.04 8.82 7.63
CA ARG A 114 -17.36 9.03 8.26
C ARG A 114 -17.69 7.96 9.30
N ARG A 115 -17.42 6.68 9.00
CA ARG A 115 -17.69 5.55 9.90
C ARG A 115 -16.72 5.47 11.08
N LEU A 116 -15.50 6.00 10.91
CA LEU A 116 -14.52 6.15 11.99
C LEU A 116 -14.74 7.43 12.83
N GLY A 117 -15.75 8.25 12.49
CA GLY A 117 -16.01 9.51 13.20
C GLY A 117 -14.95 10.60 12.99
N MET A 118 -14.20 10.53 11.89
CA MET A 118 -13.12 11.47 11.59
C MET A 118 -13.65 12.70 10.85
N ASP A 119 -13.24 13.89 11.27
CA ASP A 119 -13.51 15.13 10.54
C ASP A 119 -12.47 15.33 9.43
N ILE A 120 -12.88 15.04 8.19
CA ILE A 120 -12.05 15.25 6.99
C ILE A 120 -12.61 16.37 6.09
N GLY A 121 -13.49 17.23 6.61
CA GLY A 121 -14.11 18.32 5.86
C GLY A 121 -15.16 17.85 4.84
N ALA A 122 -15.15 18.42 3.63
CA ALA A 122 -16.16 18.13 2.61
C ALA A 122 -16.07 16.67 2.11
N LEU A 123 -17.03 15.84 2.50
CA LEU A 123 -17.15 14.45 2.10
C LEU A 123 -17.73 14.33 0.68
N ALA A 124 -17.11 13.52 -0.17
CA ALA A 124 -17.66 13.19 -1.48
C ALA A 124 -18.92 12.31 -1.31
N PRO A 125 -19.96 12.50 -2.14
CA PRO A 125 -21.09 11.56 -2.19
C PRO A 125 -20.56 10.17 -2.58
N VAL A 126 -21.00 9.15 -1.86
CA VAL A 126 -20.51 7.77 -1.99
C VAL A 126 -21.59 6.92 -2.67
N ASP A 127 -21.20 6.16 -3.68
CA ASP A 127 -22.08 5.19 -4.32
C ASP A 127 -22.45 4.05 -3.35
N ARG A 128 -23.66 3.49 -3.46
CA ARG A 128 -24.12 2.36 -2.63
C ARG A 128 -23.20 1.14 -2.74
N HIS A 129 -22.62 0.92 -3.92
CA HIS A 129 -21.65 -0.14 -4.15
C HIS A 129 -20.39 0.05 -3.31
N VAL A 130 -19.83 1.26 -3.29
CA VAL A 130 -18.66 1.60 -2.44
C VAL A 130 -19.00 1.45 -0.97
N GLU A 131 -20.18 1.92 -0.54
CA GLU A 131 -20.65 1.73 0.83
C GLU A 131 -20.65 0.24 1.20
N GLY A 132 -21.22 -0.62 0.38
CA GLY A 132 -21.32 -2.06 0.64
C GLY A 132 -19.96 -2.74 0.88
N VAL A 133 -18.95 -2.44 0.05
CA VAL A 133 -17.59 -2.98 0.25
C VAL A 133 -16.98 -2.46 1.57
N VAL A 134 -17.19 -1.18 1.89
CA VAL A 134 -16.74 -0.57 3.14
C VAL A 134 -17.44 -1.18 4.35
N GLU A 135 -18.76 -1.44 4.28
CA GLU A 135 -19.50 -2.07 5.38
C GLU A 135 -18.96 -3.45 5.70
N MET A 136 -18.76 -4.28 4.68
CA MET A 136 -18.23 -5.62 4.84
C MET A 136 -16.86 -5.60 5.52
N MET A 137 -15.94 -4.78 5.03
CA MET A 137 -14.57 -4.75 5.56
C MET A 137 -14.52 -4.19 6.99
N LEU A 138 -15.31 -3.16 7.28
CA LEU A 138 -15.40 -2.62 8.64
C LEU A 138 -16.11 -3.57 9.59
N ASP A 139 -17.13 -4.31 9.15
CA ASP A 139 -17.73 -5.35 9.99
C ASP A 139 -16.73 -6.47 10.30
N ALA A 140 -16.02 -6.97 9.29
CA ALA A 140 -15.00 -8.00 9.47
C ALA A 140 -13.91 -7.59 10.48
N THR A 141 -13.49 -6.34 10.45
CA THR A 141 -12.38 -5.82 11.27
C THR A 141 -12.82 -5.22 12.60
N GLN A 142 -13.94 -4.50 12.68
CA GLN A 142 -14.41 -3.88 13.93
C GLN A 142 -15.21 -4.85 14.79
N ASN A 143 -16.00 -5.74 14.18
CA ASN A 143 -16.78 -6.77 14.87
C ASN A 143 -16.07 -8.14 14.84
N TYR A 144 -14.73 -8.13 14.84
CA TYR A 144 -13.91 -9.33 14.69
C TYR A 144 -14.13 -10.37 15.81
N ARG A 145 -14.55 -9.94 17.00
CA ARG A 145 -14.85 -10.82 18.14
C ARG A 145 -16.17 -11.57 17.99
N ALA A 146 -17.12 -11.03 17.22
CA ALA A 146 -18.38 -11.72 16.98
C ALA A 146 -18.13 -12.99 16.15
N PRO A 147 -18.94 -14.04 16.33
CA PRO A 147 -18.85 -15.25 15.50
C PRO A 147 -19.00 -14.92 14.01
N LEU A 148 -18.35 -15.71 13.16
CA LEU A 148 -18.62 -15.72 11.73
C LEU A 148 -19.79 -16.67 11.50
N THR A 149 -20.94 -16.16 11.05
CA THR A 149 -22.14 -16.97 10.80
C THR A 149 -22.51 -16.95 9.33
N GLU A 150 -23.35 -17.89 8.91
CA GLU A 150 -23.93 -17.92 7.57
C GLU A 150 -24.65 -16.60 7.26
N GLU A 151 -25.52 -16.13 8.16
CA GLU A 151 -26.23 -14.85 7.99
C GLU A 151 -25.27 -13.66 7.84
N ARG A 152 -24.15 -13.67 8.56
CA ARG A 152 -23.15 -12.62 8.46
C ARG A 152 -22.44 -12.64 7.11
N LEU A 153 -22.07 -13.82 6.61
CA LEU A 153 -21.54 -13.99 5.26
C LEU A 153 -22.55 -13.60 4.18
N PHE A 154 -23.83 -13.88 4.39
CA PHE A 154 -24.91 -13.44 3.50
C PHE A 154 -25.08 -11.93 3.50
N GLY A 155 -25.03 -11.29 4.66
CA GLY A 155 -25.03 -9.83 4.78
C GLY A 155 -23.86 -9.19 4.05
N TRP A 156 -22.64 -9.73 4.23
CA TRP A 156 -21.44 -9.30 3.49
C TRP A 156 -21.63 -9.44 1.99
N HIS A 157 -22.10 -10.60 1.52
CA HIS A 157 -22.33 -10.85 0.11
C HIS A 157 -23.43 -9.95 -0.47
N ALA A 158 -24.51 -9.70 0.28
CA ALA A 158 -25.57 -8.79 -0.13
C ALA A 158 -25.09 -7.33 -0.24
N ALA A 159 -24.20 -6.90 0.66
CA ALA A 159 -23.57 -5.59 0.61
C ALA A 159 -22.70 -5.42 -0.65
N LEU A 160 -21.98 -6.47 -1.09
CA LEU A 160 -21.18 -6.44 -2.32
C LEU A 160 -22.00 -6.35 -3.61
N PHE A 161 -23.26 -6.82 -3.60
CA PHE A 161 -24.09 -6.91 -4.81
C PHE A 161 -25.50 -6.30 -4.60
N PRO A 162 -25.61 -4.99 -4.32
CA PRO A 162 -26.88 -4.38 -3.91
C PRO A 162 -27.96 -4.37 -5.00
N THR A 163 -27.59 -4.64 -6.25
CA THR A 163 -28.51 -4.70 -7.41
C THR A 163 -28.94 -6.13 -7.78
N GLY A 164 -28.41 -7.16 -7.10
CA GLY A 164 -28.66 -8.55 -7.48
C GLY A 164 -27.86 -9.00 -8.72
N ARG A 165 -26.81 -8.27 -9.10
CA ARG A 165 -26.06 -8.49 -10.35
C ARG A 165 -24.56 -8.40 -10.15
N SER A 166 -23.83 -9.24 -10.90
CA SER A 166 -22.41 -9.06 -11.19
C SER A 166 -22.26 -8.62 -12.65
N GLY A 167 -21.89 -7.35 -12.85
CA GLY A 167 -21.95 -6.71 -14.16
C GLY A 167 -23.34 -6.85 -14.79
N MET A 168 -23.39 -7.43 -15.99
CA MET A 168 -24.65 -7.68 -16.70
C MET A 168 -25.32 -9.01 -16.32
N ALA A 169 -24.72 -9.86 -15.49
CA ALA A 169 -25.31 -11.14 -15.09
C ALA A 169 -26.13 -10.98 -13.82
N LYS A 170 -27.35 -11.54 -13.79
CA LYS A 170 -28.10 -11.71 -12.54
C LYS A 170 -27.47 -12.86 -11.77
N ILE A 171 -27.25 -12.66 -10.47
CA ILE A 171 -26.66 -13.67 -9.60
C ILE A 171 -27.55 -13.92 -8.37
N THR A 172 -27.35 -15.07 -7.74
CA THR A 172 -27.90 -15.36 -6.41
C THR A 172 -27.15 -14.50 -5.38
N VAL A 173 -27.85 -13.60 -4.67
CA VAL A 173 -27.26 -12.66 -3.70
C VAL A 173 -27.72 -13.00 -2.28
N GLY A 174 -26.83 -12.86 -1.29
CA GLY A 174 -27.12 -13.18 0.11
C GLY A 174 -27.51 -14.65 0.37
N ALA A 175 -27.06 -15.57 -0.48
CA ALA A 175 -27.30 -17.00 -0.35
C ALA A 175 -26.22 -17.79 -1.08
N TRP A 176 -26.03 -19.07 -0.73
CA TRP A 176 -25.13 -19.97 -1.44
C TRP A 176 -25.56 -20.14 -2.91
N ARG A 177 -24.58 -20.34 -3.79
CA ARG A 177 -24.86 -20.65 -5.19
C ARG A 177 -25.65 -21.96 -5.31
N THR A 178 -26.49 -22.05 -6.33
CA THR A 178 -27.28 -23.25 -6.59
C THR A 178 -26.72 -24.07 -7.75
N GLY A 179 -27.11 -25.33 -7.87
CA GLY A 179 -26.71 -26.19 -9.00
C GLY A 179 -27.22 -25.71 -10.37
N GLN A 180 -28.21 -24.80 -10.40
CA GLN A 180 -28.72 -24.19 -11.64
C GLN A 180 -27.64 -23.37 -12.35
N SER A 181 -26.65 -22.92 -11.60
CA SER A 181 -25.54 -22.10 -12.04
C SER A 181 -24.43 -22.91 -12.73
N GLY A 182 -24.54 -24.24 -12.70
CA GLY A 182 -23.53 -25.16 -13.23
C GLY A 182 -22.30 -25.27 -12.31
N PRO A 183 -21.24 -25.97 -12.77
CA PRO A 183 -20.02 -26.11 -11.99
C PRO A 183 -19.36 -24.74 -11.81
N MET A 184 -18.87 -24.48 -10.59
CA MET A 184 -18.11 -23.27 -10.29
C MET A 184 -16.65 -23.51 -10.68
N GLN A 185 -16.25 -22.92 -11.80
CA GLN A 185 -14.93 -23.10 -12.37
C GLN A 185 -14.14 -21.80 -12.36
N VAL A 186 -12.92 -21.87 -11.88
CA VAL A 186 -11.90 -20.83 -12.07
C VAL A 186 -11.26 -21.06 -13.43
N VAL A 187 -11.49 -20.13 -14.36
CA VAL A 187 -11.09 -20.27 -15.77
C VAL A 187 -10.26 -19.09 -16.25
N SER A 188 -9.40 -19.32 -17.23
CA SER A 188 -8.73 -18.28 -18.01
C SER A 188 -8.86 -18.52 -19.51
N GLY A 189 -8.43 -17.56 -20.34
CA GLY A 189 -8.48 -17.66 -21.79
C GLY A 189 -9.76 -17.10 -22.41
N PRO A 190 -9.79 -16.92 -23.75
CA PRO A 190 -10.92 -16.33 -24.44
C PRO A 190 -12.13 -17.27 -24.46
N ILE A 191 -13.31 -16.69 -24.66
CA ILE A 191 -14.58 -17.43 -24.72
C ILE A 191 -14.49 -18.54 -25.78
N GLY A 192 -14.78 -19.78 -25.38
CA GLY A 192 -14.73 -20.97 -26.23
C GLY A 192 -13.36 -21.67 -26.28
N ARG A 193 -12.33 -21.11 -25.64
CA ARG A 193 -11.00 -21.72 -25.45
C ARG A 193 -10.53 -21.53 -24.00
N GLU A 194 -11.44 -21.69 -23.05
CA GLU A 194 -11.14 -21.51 -21.64
C GLU A 194 -10.29 -22.67 -21.09
N HIS A 195 -9.24 -22.33 -20.34
CA HIS A 195 -8.47 -23.27 -19.52
C HIS A 195 -9.04 -23.30 -18.10
N VAL A 196 -9.48 -24.47 -17.63
CA VAL A 196 -10.00 -24.64 -16.27
C VAL A 196 -8.83 -24.85 -15.31
N HIS A 197 -8.59 -23.87 -14.45
CA HIS A 197 -7.57 -23.96 -13.41
C HIS A 197 -8.09 -24.75 -12.21
N PHE A 198 -9.31 -24.51 -11.77
CA PHE A 198 -9.88 -25.18 -10.61
C PHE A 198 -11.39 -25.33 -10.77
N GLU A 199 -11.95 -26.42 -10.24
CA GLU A 199 -13.39 -26.59 -10.07
C GLU A 199 -13.67 -26.74 -8.57
N ALA A 200 -14.59 -25.92 -8.05
CA ALA A 200 -14.97 -25.95 -6.65
C ALA A 200 -15.98 -27.08 -6.35
N PRO A 201 -16.21 -27.45 -5.07
CA PRO A 201 -17.22 -28.44 -4.69
C PRO A 201 -18.58 -28.21 -5.36
N GLY A 202 -19.32 -29.27 -5.69
CA GLY A 202 -20.68 -29.12 -6.20
C GLY A 202 -21.59 -28.34 -5.24
N ALA A 203 -22.60 -27.65 -5.79
CA ALA A 203 -23.48 -26.79 -4.99
C ALA A 203 -24.24 -27.56 -3.89
N GLU A 204 -24.53 -28.84 -4.15
CA GLU A 204 -25.16 -29.77 -3.22
C GLU A 204 -24.31 -30.08 -1.97
N ARG A 205 -22.99 -29.89 -2.04
CA ARG A 205 -22.07 -30.06 -0.91
C ARG A 205 -21.99 -28.81 -0.02
N LEU A 206 -22.35 -27.64 -0.54
CA LEU A 206 -22.11 -26.35 0.14
C LEU A 206 -22.67 -26.25 1.56
N PRO A 207 -23.90 -26.72 1.87
CA PRO A 207 -24.42 -26.64 3.23
C PRO A 207 -23.51 -27.35 4.25
N ALA A 208 -23.05 -28.56 3.93
CA ALA A 208 -22.16 -29.34 4.80
C ALA A 208 -20.75 -28.74 4.87
N GLU A 209 -20.19 -28.33 3.72
CA GLU A 209 -18.86 -27.70 3.65
C GLU A 209 -18.79 -26.40 4.45
N MET A 210 -19.80 -25.53 4.29
CA MET A 210 -19.87 -24.26 5.02
C MET A 210 -20.18 -24.46 6.50
N GLN A 211 -21.00 -25.44 6.88
CA GLN A 211 -21.23 -25.77 8.28
C GLN A 211 -19.92 -26.22 8.95
N ALA A 212 -19.13 -27.09 8.29
CA ALA A 212 -17.84 -27.53 8.80
C ALA A 212 -16.84 -26.38 8.93
N PHE A 213 -16.73 -25.53 7.89
CA PHE A 213 -15.88 -24.35 7.90
C PHE A 213 -16.25 -23.37 9.03
N LEU A 214 -17.54 -23.03 9.18
CA LEU A 214 -18.00 -22.08 10.20
C LEU A 214 -17.84 -22.64 11.62
N ALA A 215 -18.09 -23.94 11.81
CA ALA A 215 -17.83 -24.59 13.10
C ALA A 215 -16.35 -24.54 13.46
N TRP A 216 -15.46 -24.86 12.52
CA TRP A 216 -14.01 -24.76 12.71
C TRP A 216 -13.56 -23.31 12.97
N PHE A 217 -14.06 -22.34 12.19
CA PHE A 217 -13.62 -20.95 12.28
C PHE A 217 -13.96 -20.29 13.64
N ASN A 218 -15.04 -20.74 14.27
CA ASN A 218 -15.51 -20.20 15.55
C ASN A 218 -15.04 -21.02 16.77
N ALA A 219 -14.50 -22.21 16.56
CA ALA A 219 -13.97 -23.02 17.65
C ALA A 219 -12.64 -22.44 18.18
N PRO A 220 -12.34 -22.63 19.48
CA PRO A 220 -10.99 -22.43 19.98
C PRO A 220 -10.01 -23.29 19.18
N SER A 221 -8.89 -22.69 18.77
CA SER A 221 -7.88 -23.36 17.95
C SER A 221 -6.52 -23.29 18.63
N GLY A 222 -5.77 -24.39 18.56
CA GLY A 222 -4.35 -24.44 18.96
C GLY A 222 -3.39 -24.00 17.85
N ILE A 223 -3.91 -23.63 16.68
CA ILE A 223 -3.13 -23.11 15.55
C ILE A 223 -2.70 -21.67 15.88
N ASP A 224 -1.47 -21.29 15.53
CA ASP A 224 -1.04 -19.89 15.63
C ASP A 224 -2.04 -18.97 14.90
N PRO A 225 -2.49 -17.85 15.50
CA PRO A 225 -3.54 -17.02 14.91
C PRO A 225 -3.22 -16.47 13.50
N VAL A 226 -1.95 -16.29 13.13
CA VAL A 226 -1.57 -15.85 11.78
C VAL A 226 -1.71 -17.01 10.78
N LEU A 227 -1.24 -18.21 11.15
CA LEU A 227 -1.46 -19.40 10.33
C LEU A 227 -2.96 -19.70 10.18
N PHE A 228 -3.74 -19.50 11.25
CA PHE A 228 -5.19 -19.65 11.22
C PHE A 228 -5.85 -18.77 10.16
N ALA A 229 -5.42 -17.50 10.05
CA ALA A 229 -5.92 -16.60 9.00
C ALA A 229 -5.60 -17.11 7.58
N ALA A 230 -4.41 -17.65 7.38
CA ALA A 230 -4.00 -18.25 6.11
C ALA A 230 -4.84 -19.48 5.74
N VAL A 231 -5.10 -20.36 6.71
CA VAL A 231 -5.95 -21.55 6.52
C VAL A 231 -7.38 -21.13 6.23
N ALA A 232 -7.93 -20.17 6.98
CA ALA A 232 -9.29 -19.70 6.79
C ALA A 232 -9.52 -19.11 5.39
N HIS A 233 -8.56 -18.31 4.91
CA HIS A 233 -8.57 -17.80 3.54
C HIS A 233 -8.60 -18.94 2.51
N LEU A 234 -7.65 -19.87 2.60
CA LEU A 234 -7.53 -20.99 1.66
C LEU A 234 -8.79 -21.86 1.64
N TRP A 235 -9.29 -22.22 2.81
CA TRP A 235 -10.44 -23.11 2.93
C TRP A 235 -11.69 -22.46 2.32
N PHE A 236 -11.99 -21.21 2.71
CA PHE A 236 -13.17 -20.51 2.18
C PHE A 236 -13.11 -20.32 0.66
N VAL A 237 -11.97 -19.86 0.13
CA VAL A 237 -11.82 -19.61 -1.32
C VAL A 237 -11.87 -20.91 -2.15
N THR A 238 -11.51 -22.04 -1.53
CA THR A 238 -11.59 -23.39 -2.12
C THR A 238 -13.03 -23.91 -2.16
N ILE A 239 -13.85 -23.66 -1.13
CA ILE A 239 -15.29 -24.00 -1.15
C ILE A 239 -16.02 -23.19 -2.24
N HIS A 240 -15.64 -21.91 -2.39
CA HIS A 240 -16.21 -20.98 -3.37
C HIS A 240 -17.76 -20.95 -3.33
N PRO A 241 -18.36 -20.59 -2.18
CA PRO A 241 -19.78 -20.83 -1.92
C PRO A 241 -20.74 -19.85 -2.63
N PHE A 242 -20.25 -18.72 -3.13
CA PHE A 242 -21.05 -17.72 -3.85
C PHE A 242 -20.83 -17.76 -5.36
N GLU A 243 -21.73 -17.17 -6.13
CA GLU A 243 -21.58 -17.04 -7.60
C GLU A 243 -20.52 -16.02 -8.00
N ASP A 244 -20.27 -15.02 -7.16
CA ASP A 244 -19.22 -14.01 -7.29
C ASP A 244 -18.86 -13.45 -5.90
N GLY A 245 -17.77 -12.68 -5.77
CA GLY A 245 -17.35 -12.02 -4.54
C GLY A 245 -16.54 -12.90 -3.58
N ASN A 246 -16.33 -14.18 -3.90
CA ASN A 246 -15.61 -15.13 -3.03
C ASN A 246 -14.21 -14.65 -2.64
N GLY A 247 -13.44 -14.09 -3.57
CA GLY A 247 -12.10 -13.58 -3.29
C GLY A 247 -12.11 -12.41 -2.29
N ARG A 248 -13.03 -11.46 -2.45
CA ARG A 248 -13.19 -10.32 -1.52
C ARG A 248 -13.61 -10.78 -0.13
N ILE A 249 -14.54 -11.73 -0.04
CA ILE A 249 -14.99 -12.31 1.23
C ILE A 249 -13.88 -13.14 1.88
N ALA A 250 -13.10 -13.92 1.11
CA ALA A 250 -11.96 -14.67 1.64
C ALA A 250 -10.92 -13.74 2.30
N ARG A 251 -10.63 -12.60 1.67
CA ARG A 251 -9.72 -11.59 2.23
C ARG A 251 -10.31 -10.89 3.46
N ALA A 252 -11.62 -10.60 3.47
CA ALA A 252 -12.31 -10.09 4.66
C ALA A 252 -12.27 -11.09 5.84
N ILE A 253 -12.44 -12.39 5.57
CA ILE A 253 -12.29 -13.45 6.58
C ILE A 253 -10.85 -13.52 7.11
N ALA A 254 -9.85 -13.40 6.23
CA ALA A 254 -8.45 -13.36 6.62
C ALA A 254 -8.16 -12.14 7.52
N ASP A 255 -8.65 -10.96 7.14
CA ASP A 255 -8.52 -9.74 7.94
C ASP A 255 -9.24 -9.84 9.30
N MET A 256 -10.42 -10.48 9.33
CA MET A 256 -11.13 -10.77 10.59
C MET A 256 -10.29 -11.67 11.51
N ALA A 257 -9.67 -12.72 10.97
CA ALA A 257 -8.80 -13.61 11.72
C ALA A 257 -7.52 -12.91 12.21
N LEU A 258 -6.94 -12.03 11.38
CA LEU A 258 -5.78 -11.22 11.78
C LEU A 258 -6.15 -10.15 12.82
N ALA A 259 -7.33 -9.57 12.76
CA ALA A 259 -7.85 -8.67 13.80
C ALA A 259 -8.05 -9.41 15.14
N ARG A 260 -8.51 -10.68 15.10
CA ARG A 260 -8.53 -11.57 16.28
C ARG A 260 -7.12 -11.82 16.82
N SER A 261 -6.15 -12.10 15.95
CA SER A 261 -4.74 -12.31 16.29
C SER A 261 -4.12 -11.12 17.04
N GLU A 262 -4.47 -9.90 16.63
CA GLU A 262 -3.99 -8.64 17.22
C GLU A 262 -4.84 -8.16 18.39
N SER A 263 -6.01 -8.78 18.62
CA SER A 263 -7.02 -8.28 19.56
C SER A 263 -7.34 -6.80 19.38
N SER A 264 -7.33 -6.33 18.12
CA SER A 264 -7.48 -4.92 17.76
C SER A 264 -8.39 -4.76 16.54
N PRO A 265 -9.36 -3.83 16.58
CA PRO A 265 -10.15 -3.49 15.41
C PRO A 265 -9.40 -2.55 14.44
N GLN A 266 -8.22 -2.06 14.84
CA GLN A 266 -7.43 -1.10 14.08
C GLN A 266 -6.42 -1.83 13.21
N ARG A 267 -6.62 -1.73 11.90
CA ARG A 267 -5.76 -2.35 10.89
C ARG A 267 -4.76 -1.34 10.36
N PHE A 268 -3.48 -1.64 10.52
CA PHE A 268 -2.38 -0.73 10.22
C PHE A 268 -1.65 -1.04 8.92
N TYR A 269 -1.98 -2.16 8.29
CA TYR A 269 -1.38 -2.65 7.06
C TYR A 269 -2.47 -3.10 6.10
N SER A 270 -2.11 -3.29 4.83
CA SER A 270 -3.01 -3.86 3.83
C SER A 270 -2.38 -5.10 3.22
N MET A 271 -2.99 -6.25 3.48
CA MET A 271 -2.57 -7.51 2.87
C MET A 271 -2.98 -7.54 1.39
N SER A 272 -4.16 -7.01 1.04
CA SER A 272 -4.57 -6.92 -0.37
C SER A 272 -3.63 -6.05 -1.21
N ALA A 273 -3.04 -5.00 -0.65
CA ALA A 273 -2.05 -4.19 -1.36
C ALA A 273 -0.82 -5.01 -1.73
N GLN A 274 -0.33 -5.86 -0.82
CA GLN A 274 0.79 -6.74 -1.12
C GLN A 274 0.39 -7.86 -2.09
N ILE A 275 -0.75 -8.53 -1.88
CA ILE A 275 -1.30 -9.53 -2.81
C ILE A 275 -1.43 -8.93 -4.22
N ARG A 276 -1.83 -7.67 -4.34
CA ARG A 276 -1.97 -7.02 -5.65
C ARG A 276 -0.63 -6.86 -6.38
N ILE A 277 0.46 -6.58 -5.65
CA ILE A 277 1.82 -6.49 -6.19
C ILE A 277 2.28 -7.87 -6.69
N GLU A 278 2.03 -8.92 -5.91
CA GLU A 278 2.45 -10.30 -6.21
C GLU A 278 1.31 -11.19 -6.75
N ARG A 279 0.34 -10.58 -7.43
CA ARG A 279 -0.93 -11.21 -7.84
C ARG A 279 -0.72 -12.52 -8.61
N THR A 280 0.30 -12.57 -9.46
CA THR A 280 0.64 -13.78 -10.22
C THR A 280 1.02 -14.92 -9.29
N THR A 281 1.97 -14.70 -8.38
CA THR A 281 2.42 -15.70 -7.40
C THR A 281 1.30 -16.14 -6.46
N TYR A 282 0.40 -15.22 -6.08
CA TYR A 282 -0.81 -15.55 -5.31
C TYR A 282 -1.67 -16.59 -6.02
N TYR A 283 -2.06 -16.34 -7.27
CA TYR A 283 -2.91 -17.27 -8.02
C TYR A 283 -2.20 -18.57 -8.37
N GLU A 284 -0.91 -18.54 -8.72
CA GLU A 284 -0.11 -19.75 -8.97
C GLU A 284 0.00 -20.64 -7.74
N THR A 285 0.23 -20.05 -6.57
CA THR A 285 0.34 -20.79 -5.30
C THR A 285 -1.02 -21.35 -4.88
N LEU A 286 -2.08 -20.57 -5.04
CA LEU A 286 -3.45 -21.02 -4.77
C LEU A 286 -3.84 -22.18 -5.68
N GLU A 287 -3.64 -22.05 -6.99
CA GLU A 287 -3.95 -23.09 -7.97
C GLU A 287 -3.15 -24.37 -7.70
N ARG A 288 -1.85 -24.25 -7.43
CA ARG A 288 -0.98 -25.39 -7.09
C ARG A 288 -1.50 -26.12 -5.86
N THR A 289 -1.88 -25.37 -4.82
CA THR A 289 -2.41 -25.93 -3.57
C THR A 289 -3.76 -26.62 -3.82
N GLN A 290 -4.64 -26.00 -4.59
CA GLN A 290 -5.96 -26.54 -4.92
C GLN A 290 -5.93 -27.79 -5.82
N LYS A 291 -4.86 -27.97 -6.59
CA LYS A 291 -4.57 -29.20 -7.37
C LYS A 291 -3.71 -30.22 -6.60
N GLY A 292 -3.24 -29.85 -5.42
CA GLY A 292 -2.31 -30.63 -4.61
C GLY A 292 -3.00 -31.70 -3.76
N ASP A 293 -2.31 -32.10 -2.70
CA ASP A 293 -2.87 -32.86 -1.60
C ASP A 293 -3.27 -31.90 -0.45
N LEU A 294 -3.43 -32.43 0.75
CA LEU A 294 -3.78 -31.63 1.93
C LEU A 294 -2.57 -31.00 2.63
N ASP A 295 -1.35 -31.15 2.08
CA ASP A 295 -0.17 -30.42 2.56
C ASP A 295 -0.17 -28.99 2.03
N ILE A 296 -0.43 -28.04 2.94
CA ILE A 296 -0.55 -26.62 2.61
C ILE A 296 0.69 -25.82 3.04
N THR A 297 1.83 -26.48 3.31
CA THR A 297 3.06 -25.82 3.77
C THR A 297 3.45 -24.67 2.84
N ALA A 298 3.45 -24.89 1.52
CA ALA A 298 3.80 -23.86 0.54
C ALA A 298 2.85 -22.66 0.54
N TRP A 299 1.55 -22.89 0.76
CA TRP A 299 0.56 -21.82 0.91
C TRP A 299 0.82 -21.00 2.17
N LEU A 300 1.07 -21.67 3.30
CA LEU A 300 1.37 -21.01 4.57
C LEU A 300 2.66 -20.19 4.50
N SER A 301 3.73 -20.74 3.90
CA SER A 301 4.98 -20.01 3.68
C SER A 301 4.76 -18.75 2.84
N TRP A 302 4.06 -18.87 1.71
CA TRP A 302 3.74 -17.72 0.86
C TRP A 302 2.91 -16.67 1.62
N PHE A 303 1.89 -17.10 2.36
CA PHE A 303 1.04 -16.18 3.13
C PHE A 303 1.83 -15.41 4.19
N LEU A 304 2.74 -16.08 4.91
CA LEU A 304 3.62 -15.44 5.90
C LEU A 304 4.54 -14.41 5.24
N GLU A 305 5.18 -14.77 4.14
CA GLU A 305 6.04 -13.85 3.40
C GLU A 305 5.28 -12.64 2.84
N CYS A 306 4.06 -12.87 2.34
CA CYS A 306 3.15 -11.83 1.87
C CYS A 306 2.81 -10.86 3.02
N LEU A 307 2.41 -11.41 4.17
CA LEU A 307 2.08 -10.62 5.35
C LEU A 307 3.29 -9.85 5.88
N ASP A 308 4.48 -10.44 5.86
CA ASP A 308 5.72 -9.77 6.26
C ASP A 308 6.02 -8.55 5.40
N ARG A 309 5.90 -8.69 4.07
CA ARG A 309 6.05 -7.56 3.13
C ARG A 309 4.96 -6.51 3.33
N ALA A 310 3.73 -6.92 3.67
CA ALA A 310 2.66 -5.98 4.02
C ALA A 310 2.99 -5.15 5.28
N PHE A 311 3.63 -5.74 6.29
CA PHE A 311 4.12 -5.00 7.46
C PHE A 311 5.21 -3.99 7.10
N HIS A 312 6.16 -4.37 6.23
CA HIS A 312 7.17 -3.43 5.73
C HIS A 312 6.54 -2.27 4.94
N GLY A 313 5.50 -2.55 4.16
CA GLY A 313 4.71 -1.50 3.48
C GLY A 313 4.02 -0.55 4.47
N ALA A 314 3.47 -1.08 5.56
CA ALA A 314 2.84 -0.27 6.61
C ALA A 314 3.83 0.65 7.33
N GLU A 315 5.08 0.21 7.51
CA GLU A 315 6.14 1.03 8.08
C GLU A 315 6.45 2.27 7.23
N ALA A 316 6.42 2.15 5.89
CA ALA A 316 6.58 3.29 4.99
C ALA A 316 5.39 4.27 5.06
N VAL A 317 4.18 3.75 5.22
CA VAL A 317 2.97 4.58 5.45
C VAL A 317 3.09 5.33 6.77
N LEU A 318 3.46 4.62 7.84
CA LEU A 318 3.65 5.21 9.17
C LEU A 318 4.71 6.33 9.13
N ALA A 319 5.84 6.09 8.47
CA ALA A 319 6.88 7.10 8.30
C ALA A 319 6.34 8.36 7.60
N THR A 320 5.48 8.20 6.60
CA THR A 320 4.84 9.32 5.89
C THR A 320 3.87 10.09 6.80
N VAL A 321 3.04 9.40 7.58
CA VAL A 321 2.10 10.01 8.54
C VAL A 321 2.88 10.80 9.61
N LEU A 322 3.91 10.20 10.21
CA LEU A 322 4.74 10.86 11.22
C LEU A 322 5.52 12.05 10.66
N ARG A 323 6.05 11.94 9.43
CA ARG A 323 6.73 13.06 8.76
C ARG A 323 5.77 14.23 8.56
N LYS A 324 4.55 13.95 8.09
CA LYS A 324 3.51 14.98 7.90
C LYS A 324 3.12 15.63 9.23
N ALA A 325 2.98 14.85 10.29
CA ALA A 325 2.66 15.35 11.62
C ALA A 325 3.73 16.31 12.15
N ARG A 326 4.99 15.87 12.17
CA ARG A 326 6.14 16.68 12.58
C ARG A 326 6.28 17.95 11.74
N PHE A 327 6.07 17.85 10.44
CA PHE A 327 6.08 19.01 9.55
C PHE A 327 5.04 20.06 9.98
N TRP A 328 3.80 19.65 10.24
CA TRP A 328 2.74 20.60 10.61
C TRP A 328 2.90 21.15 12.02
N GLU A 329 3.42 20.36 12.95
CA GLU A 329 3.78 20.81 14.30
C GLU A 329 4.88 21.88 14.25
N ALA A 330 5.96 21.64 13.51
CA ALA A 330 7.04 22.60 13.31
C ALA A 330 6.59 23.89 12.59
N HIS A 331 5.48 23.86 11.86
CA HIS A 331 4.92 25.01 11.14
C HIS A 331 3.61 25.52 11.74
N ALA A 332 3.23 25.11 12.96
CA ALA A 332 1.96 25.50 13.58
C ALA A 332 1.80 27.03 13.72
N GLY A 333 2.90 27.76 13.96
CA GLY A 333 2.93 29.23 14.03
C GLY A 333 2.90 29.94 12.67
N SER A 334 2.96 29.22 11.55
CA SER A 334 2.93 29.81 10.22
C SER A 334 1.49 29.94 9.72
N ALA A 335 1.04 31.17 9.45
CA ALA A 335 -0.26 31.39 8.83
C ALA A 335 -0.22 31.00 7.33
N LEU A 336 -0.76 29.82 6.98
CA LEU A 336 -0.94 29.39 5.59
C LEU A 336 -2.38 29.58 5.14
N ASN A 337 -2.56 30.14 3.95
CA ASN A 337 -3.88 30.21 3.32
C ASN A 337 -4.35 28.82 2.82
N PRO A 338 -5.64 28.62 2.48
CA PRO A 338 -6.14 27.32 2.05
C PRO A 338 -5.43 26.72 0.83
N ARG A 339 -5.02 27.54 -0.15
CA ARG A 339 -4.29 27.09 -1.35
C ARG A 339 -2.89 26.59 -0.99
N GLN A 340 -2.18 27.34 -0.15
CA GLN A 340 -0.86 26.96 0.35
C GLN A 340 -0.93 25.64 1.11
N ARG A 341 -1.90 25.48 2.02
CA ARG A 341 -2.10 24.22 2.76
C ARG A 341 -2.41 23.06 1.82
N LEU A 342 -3.23 23.27 0.79
CA LEU A 342 -3.54 22.26 -0.22
C LEU A 342 -2.28 21.77 -0.95
N VAL A 343 -1.45 22.68 -1.46
CA VAL A 343 -0.23 22.33 -2.20
C VAL A 343 0.80 21.66 -1.28
N VAL A 344 1.00 22.18 -0.07
CA VAL A 344 1.94 21.58 0.90
C VAL A 344 1.51 20.15 1.27
N ASN A 345 0.21 19.92 1.52
CA ASN A 345 -0.30 18.57 1.74
C ASN A 345 -0.09 17.65 0.52
N ARG A 346 -0.25 18.18 -0.70
CA ARG A 346 0.02 17.41 -1.92
C ARG A 346 1.49 16.99 -2.02
N LEU A 347 2.42 17.87 -1.66
CA LEU A 347 3.86 17.56 -1.64
C LEU A 347 4.20 16.53 -0.55
N LEU A 348 3.62 16.66 0.66
CA LEU A 348 3.84 15.74 1.78
C LEU A 348 3.33 14.31 1.51
N ASN A 349 2.22 14.21 0.76
CA ASN A 349 1.60 12.93 0.35
C ASN A 349 2.26 12.31 -0.90
N GLY A 350 3.39 12.86 -1.36
CA GLY A 350 4.08 12.42 -2.58
C GLY A 350 3.65 13.23 -3.81
N PHE A 351 4.61 13.68 -4.61
CA PHE A 351 4.38 14.51 -5.78
C PHE A 351 5.34 14.13 -6.90
N GLU A 352 4.81 13.81 -8.08
CA GLU A 352 5.63 13.40 -9.21
C GLU A 352 6.18 14.61 -9.99
N GLY A 353 7.51 14.59 -10.12
CA GLY A 353 8.28 15.65 -10.76
C GLY A 353 8.43 16.90 -9.90
N LYS A 354 8.87 17.99 -10.54
CA LYS A 354 9.20 19.24 -9.84
C LYS A 354 7.98 20.17 -9.73
N LEU A 355 7.86 20.90 -8.62
CA LEU A 355 6.80 21.90 -8.44
C LEU A 355 7.21 23.17 -9.19
N THR A 356 6.38 23.61 -10.13
CA THR A 356 6.56 24.88 -10.86
C THR A 356 5.38 25.81 -10.56
N SER A 357 5.50 27.10 -10.89
CA SER A 357 4.36 28.04 -10.77
C SER A 357 3.13 27.56 -11.56
N SER A 358 3.34 27.01 -12.77
CA SER A 358 2.26 26.45 -13.58
C SER A 358 1.57 25.26 -12.91
N LYS A 359 2.31 24.30 -12.36
CA LYS A 359 1.72 23.16 -11.63
C LYS A 359 1.01 23.60 -10.36
N TYR A 360 1.58 24.55 -9.62
CA TYR A 360 0.92 25.14 -8.45
C TYR A 360 -0.44 25.76 -8.84
N ALA A 361 -0.45 26.59 -9.89
CA ALA A 361 -1.65 27.24 -10.39
C ALA A 361 -2.75 26.23 -10.76
N THR A 362 -2.40 25.13 -11.42
CA THR A 362 -3.34 24.03 -11.73
C THR A 362 -3.88 23.36 -10.46
N LEU A 363 -3.00 23.02 -9.50
CA LEU A 363 -3.40 22.36 -8.25
C LEU A 363 -4.33 23.23 -7.41
N ALA A 364 -3.98 24.51 -7.28
CA ALA A 364 -4.68 25.47 -6.44
C ALA A 364 -5.82 26.21 -7.15
N LYS A 365 -6.04 25.92 -8.45
CA LYS A 365 -7.03 26.57 -9.31
C LYS A 365 -6.96 28.10 -9.25
N CYS A 366 -5.77 28.65 -9.43
CA CYS A 366 -5.52 30.10 -9.41
C CYS A 366 -4.67 30.56 -10.60
N SER A 367 -4.51 31.88 -10.79
CA SER A 367 -3.60 32.42 -11.81
C SER A 367 -2.13 32.10 -11.48
N GLN A 368 -1.25 32.08 -12.49
CA GLN A 368 0.19 31.91 -12.28
C GLN A 368 0.81 33.02 -11.42
N ASP A 369 0.29 34.26 -11.52
CA ASP A 369 0.75 35.37 -10.68
C ASP A 369 0.40 35.14 -9.21
N THR A 370 -0.80 34.62 -8.94
CA THR A 370 -1.22 34.24 -7.58
C THR A 370 -0.37 33.08 -7.06
N ALA A 371 -0.10 32.09 -7.91
CA ALA A 371 0.77 30.97 -7.57
C ALA A 371 2.20 31.43 -7.24
N ALA A 372 2.77 32.36 -8.02
CA ALA A 372 4.09 32.91 -7.77
C ALA A 372 4.18 33.63 -6.41
N ARG A 373 3.17 34.45 -6.06
CA ARG A 373 3.08 35.10 -4.74
C ARG A 373 2.92 34.11 -3.60
N ASP A 374 2.07 33.09 -3.78
CA ASP A 374 1.88 32.04 -2.77
C ASP A 374 3.19 31.26 -2.54
N ILE A 375 3.92 30.91 -3.62
CA ILE A 375 5.22 30.23 -3.57
C ILE A 375 6.27 31.11 -2.89
N GLU A 376 6.37 32.39 -3.25
CA GLU A 376 7.32 33.32 -2.63
C GLU A 376 7.06 33.45 -1.12
N SER A 377 5.79 33.53 -0.72
CA SER A 377 5.39 33.50 0.69
C SER A 377 5.81 32.20 1.39
N LEU A 378 5.69 31.05 0.74
CA LEU A 378 6.15 29.76 1.29
C LEU A 378 7.68 29.68 1.39
N CYS A 379 8.41 30.24 0.42
CA CYS A 379 9.86 30.35 0.48
C CYS A 379 10.31 31.28 1.62
N GLY A 380 9.64 32.41 1.81
CA GLY A 380 9.91 33.32 2.94
C GLY A 380 9.64 32.69 4.30
N LYS A 381 8.75 31.69 4.37
CA LYS A 381 8.45 30.91 5.58
C LYS A 381 9.37 29.70 5.78
N GLY A 382 10.34 29.47 4.88
CA GLY A 382 11.23 28.30 4.95
C GLY A 382 10.54 26.97 4.62
N ILE A 383 9.35 27.00 4.02
CA ILE A 383 8.59 25.79 3.67
C ILE A 383 9.00 25.25 2.29
N LEU A 384 9.28 26.15 1.34
CA LEU A 384 9.77 25.79 0.01
C LEU A 384 11.17 26.36 -0.22
N ALA A 385 12.00 25.61 -0.95
CA ALA A 385 13.26 26.07 -1.51
C ALA A 385 13.13 26.19 -3.02
N ARG A 386 13.72 27.24 -3.61
CA ARG A 386 13.92 27.33 -5.06
C ARG A 386 15.06 26.39 -5.48
N ASP A 387 14.82 25.57 -6.50
CA ASP A 387 15.84 24.69 -7.05
C ASP A 387 16.84 25.46 -7.93
N PRO A 388 18.11 25.02 -8.05
CA PRO A 388 19.16 25.78 -8.74
C PRO A 388 18.99 25.91 -10.26
N ALA A 389 18.25 25.01 -10.91
CA ALA A 389 18.06 25.03 -12.36
C ALA A 389 17.21 26.25 -12.79
N GLY A 390 17.89 27.33 -13.17
CA GLY A 390 17.29 28.62 -13.55
C GLY A 390 16.96 28.73 -15.04
N GLY A 391 15.78 29.30 -15.35
CA GLY A 391 15.28 29.55 -16.71
C GLY A 391 13.75 29.54 -16.75
N ARG A 392 13.16 29.23 -17.93
CA ARG A 392 11.71 29.04 -18.12
C ARG A 392 11.10 27.88 -17.29
N SER A 393 11.94 27.09 -16.59
CA SER A 393 11.56 25.91 -15.81
C SER A 393 11.96 26.00 -14.34
N THR A 394 11.86 27.20 -13.73
CA THR A 394 12.11 27.37 -12.29
C THR A 394 11.22 26.42 -11.49
N SER A 395 11.84 25.67 -10.59
CA SER A 395 11.20 24.65 -9.76
C SER A 395 11.45 24.86 -8.28
N TYR A 396 10.61 24.25 -7.45
CA TYR A 396 10.62 24.39 -6.01
C TYR A 396 10.50 23.01 -5.35
N SER A 397 11.20 22.85 -4.23
CA SER A 397 11.21 21.63 -3.42
C SER A 397 10.71 21.92 -2.01
N LEU A 398 9.97 20.97 -1.42
CA LEU A 398 9.51 21.08 -0.04
C LEU A 398 10.68 20.85 0.93
N ILE A 399 10.81 21.75 1.91
CA ILE A 399 11.73 21.57 3.02
C ILE A 399 10.98 20.81 4.12
N ALA A 400 10.94 19.49 3.99
CA ALA A 400 10.16 18.62 4.87
C ALA A 400 10.93 18.11 6.10
N SER A 401 12.26 18.27 6.10
CA SER A 401 13.18 17.85 7.16
C SER A 401 14.49 18.62 7.08
N ALA A 402 15.31 18.57 8.14
CA ALA A 402 16.67 19.09 8.15
C ALA A 402 17.52 18.49 7.03
N ALA A 403 17.37 17.19 6.77
CA ALA A 403 17.99 16.51 5.64
C ALA A 403 17.61 17.15 4.28
N GLY A 404 16.31 17.39 4.05
CA GLY A 404 15.85 18.03 2.83
C GLY A 404 16.36 19.47 2.66
N ALA A 405 16.52 20.20 3.77
CA ALA A 405 17.13 21.52 3.78
C ALA A 405 18.63 21.47 3.42
N LEU A 406 19.38 20.51 3.98
CA LEU A 406 20.80 20.31 3.71
C LEU A 406 21.06 19.90 2.26
N GLU A 407 20.22 19.02 1.69
CA GLU A 407 20.29 18.68 0.27
C GLU A 407 20.03 19.91 -0.62
N ALA A 408 19.13 20.80 -0.22
CA ALA A 408 18.90 22.04 -0.96
C ALA A 408 20.13 22.96 -0.93
N VAL A 409 20.80 23.11 0.22
CA VAL A 409 22.06 23.86 0.34
C VAL A 409 23.15 23.21 -0.51
N ALA A 410 23.35 21.89 -0.42
CA ALA A 410 24.37 21.18 -1.20
C ALA A 410 24.15 21.35 -2.72
N ARG A 411 22.90 21.22 -3.20
CA ARG A 411 22.57 21.45 -4.61
C ARG A 411 22.83 22.90 -5.04
N TRP A 412 22.55 23.87 -4.17
CA TRP A 412 22.83 25.28 -4.46
C TRP A 412 24.35 25.53 -4.55
N VAL A 413 25.13 24.99 -3.61
CA VAL A 413 26.60 25.11 -3.58
C VAL A 413 27.21 24.59 -4.87
N LEU A 414 26.84 23.38 -5.32
CA LEU A 414 27.36 22.80 -6.55
C LEU A 414 27.02 23.64 -7.79
N ALA A 415 25.81 24.20 -7.85
CA ALA A 415 25.39 25.03 -8.98
C ALA A 415 26.17 26.35 -9.11
N HIS A 416 26.84 26.81 -8.04
CA HIS A 416 27.62 28.04 -8.01
C HIS A 416 29.13 27.79 -7.88
N ALA A 417 29.56 26.53 -7.89
CA ALA A 417 30.94 26.13 -7.64
C ALA A 417 31.93 26.68 -8.68
N ASP A 418 31.59 26.60 -9.98
CA ASP A 418 32.47 27.05 -11.06
C ASP A 418 32.81 28.54 -10.94
N LYS A 419 31.80 29.36 -10.64
CA LYS A 419 32.00 30.80 -10.45
C LYS A 419 32.88 31.08 -9.23
N ALA A 420 32.60 30.43 -8.10
CA ALA A 420 33.36 30.64 -6.88
C ALA A 420 34.80 30.11 -6.93
N ALA A 421 35.05 29.08 -7.75
CA ALA A 421 36.39 28.59 -8.02
C ALA A 421 37.22 29.63 -8.80
N ARG A 422 36.61 30.32 -9.77
CA ARG A 422 37.26 31.32 -10.65
C ARG A 422 37.43 32.70 -10.03
N ASP A 423 36.41 33.19 -9.31
CA ASP A 423 36.37 34.56 -8.79
C ASP A 423 37.16 34.74 -7.47
N GLY A 424 38.20 33.93 -7.24
CA GLY A 424 39.01 33.96 -6.02
C GLY A 424 39.87 35.23 -5.87
N PRO A 425 40.38 35.53 -4.66
CA PRO A 425 41.26 36.67 -4.45
C PRO A 425 42.50 36.56 -5.34
N GLY A 426 42.75 37.57 -6.17
CA GLY A 426 43.99 37.67 -6.95
C GLY A 426 44.01 36.90 -8.29
N TRP A 427 42.87 36.50 -8.84
CA TRP A 427 42.79 35.69 -10.08
C TRP A 427 43.55 34.37 -9.95
N PRO A 428 42.93 33.35 -9.32
CA PRO A 428 43.60 32.11 -8.97
C PRO A 428 44.22 31.42 -10.17
N SER A 429 45.38 30.80 -9.97
CA SER A 429 46.00 29.95 -10.97
C SER A 429 45.12 28.74 -11.32
N PRO A 430 45.33 28.07 -12.47
CA PRO A 430 44.58 26.87 -12.82
C PRO A 430 44.70 25.71 -11.80
N GLU A 431 45.75 25.70 -10.99
CA GLU A 431 45.93 24.74 -9.90
C GLU A 431 45.11 25.15 -8.66
N GLU A 432 45.11 26.44 -8.34
CA GLU A 432 44.31 27.01 -7.24
C GLU A 432 42.81 26.93 -7.53
N GLU A 433 42.36 27.19 -8.77
CA GLU A 433 40.97 27.01 -9.20
C GLU A 433 40.52 25.55 -8.98
N ARG A 434 41.39 24.59 -9.33
CA ARG A 434 41.13 23.16 -9.17
C ARG A 434 41.05 22.74 -7.70
N ALA A 435 42.01 23.19 -6.89
CA ALA A 435 42.01 22.93 -5.45
C ALA A 435 40.78 23.55 -4.74
N ARG A 436 40.35 24.75 -5.16
CA ARG A 436 39.12 25.39 -4.69
C ARG A 436 37.90 24.56 -5.07
N MET A 437 37.80 24.13 -6.34
CA MET A 437 36.71 23.28 -6.83
C MET A 437 36.61 21.98 -6.03
N ASP A 438 37.73 21.27 -5.84
CA ASP A 438 37.76 20.01 -5.08
C ASP A 438 37.28 20.20 -3.64
N ARG A 439 37.66 21.32 -3.01
CA ARG A 439 37.23 21.64 -1.65
C ARG A 439 35.75 21.99 -1.56
N ILE A 440 35.22 22.75 -2.51
CA ILE A 440 33.78 23.04 -2.63
C ILE A 440 32.98 21.73 -2.79
N GLN A 441 33.44 20.85 -3.67
CA GLN A 441 32.81 19.54 -3.90
C GLN A 441 32.92 18.61 -2.67
N SER A 442 34.01 18.68 -1.91
CA SER A 442 34.15 17.97 -0.64
C SER A 442 33.10 18.41 0.37
N ILE A 443 32.99 19.72 0.63
CA ILE A 443 32.02 20.26 1.59
C ILE A 443 30.58 19.93 1.14
N SER A 444 30.29 19.99 -0.16
CA SER A 444 28.99 19.58 -0.68
C SER A 444 28.70 18.10 -0.44
N ARG A 445 29.69 17.20 -0.59
CA ARG A 445 29.52 15.78 -0.29
C ARG A 445 29.27 15.55 1.20
N GLU A 446 29.97 16.27 2.07
CA GLU A 446 29.75 16.21 3.51
C GLU A 446 28.33 16.64 3.90
N LEU A 447 27.81 17.74 3.33
CA LEU A 447 26.43 18.17 3.53
C LEU A 447 25.42 17.11 3.04
N GLN A 448 25.71 16.42 1.94
CA GLN A 448 24.88 15.32 1.44
C GLN A 448 24.96 14.09 2.36
N THR A 449 26.12 13.78 2.93
CA THR A 449 26.27 12.70 3.91
C THR A 449 25.45 12.98 5.16
N LEU A 450 25.52 14.20 5.71
CA LEU A 450 24.70 14.62 6.84
C LEU A 450 23.19 14.53 6.55
N ALA A 451 22.78 14.74 5.29
CA ALA A 451 21.39 14.58 4.90
C ALA A 451 20.94 13.11 4.77
N ARG A 452 21.88 12.17 4.61
CA ARG A 452 21.61 10.74 4.39
C ARG A 452 21.61 9.90 5.66
N GLU A 453 21.92 10.49 6.82
CA GLU A 453 21.90 9.81 8.11
C GLU A 453 20.55 10.07 8.82
N PRO A 454 19.52 9.21 8.64
CA PRO A 454 18.14 9.48 9.08
C PRO A 454 17.96 9.63 10.59
N ASP A 455 18.91 9.15 11.40
CA ASP A 455 18.88 9.23 12.86
C ASP A 455 19.87 10.27 13.45
N ALA A 456 20.61 11.00 12.61
CA ALA A 456 21.55 12.02 13.04
C ALA A 456 21.14 13.39 12.47
N THR A 457 20.23 14.09 13.15
CA THR A 457 20.06 15.53 12.88
C THR A 457 21.40 16.21 13.17
N PRO A 458 22.07 16.82 12.18
CA PRO A 458 23.35 17.44 12.43
C PRO A 458 23.20 18.55 13.45
N SER A 459 24.20 18.71 14.30
CA SER A 459 24.19 19.80 15.27
C SER A 459 24.18 21.15 14.53
N HIS A 460 23.61 22.18 15.15
CA HIS A 460 23.68 23.53 14.58
C HIS A 460 25.13 23.98 14.37
N ALA A 461 26.05 23.56 15.26
CA ALA A 461 27.48 23.82 15.18
C ALA A 461 28.14 23.14 13.95
N ASP A 462 27.73 21.91 13.63
CA ASP A 462 28.19 21.19 12.45
C ASP A 462 27.85 21.92 11.16
N PHE A 463 26.61 22.40 11.07
CA PHE A 463 26.14 23.16 9.92
C PHE A 463 26.86 24.51 9.79
N GLU A 464 26.96 25.28 10.88
CA GLU A 464 27.69 26.56 10.94
C GLU A 464 29.15 26.43 10.48
N THR A 465 29.83 25.37 10.90
CA THR A 465 31.23 25.11 10.53
C THR A 465 31.39 24.98 9.01
N ARG A 466 30.48 24.25 8.36
CA ARG A 466 30.49 24.03 6.91
C ARG A 466 30.07 25.29 6.15
N LEU A 467 29.11 26.04 6.68
CA LEU A 467 28.70 27.34 6.11
C LEU A 467 29.85 28.34 6.10
N ARG A 468 30.60 28.45 7.21
CA ARG A 468 31.78 29.34 7.30
C ARG A 468 32.89 28.92 6.33
N ALA A 469 33.10 27.60 6.17
CA ALA A 469 34.06 27.09 5.20
C ALA A 469 33.69 27.47 3.74
N LEU A 470 32.40 27.41 3.39
CA LEU A 470 31.90 27.87 2.10
C LEU A 470 32.07 29.38 1.91
N GLN A 471 31.74 30.18 2.93
CA GLN A 471 31.92 31.64 2.89
C GLN A 471 33.38 32.04 2.69
N TYR A 472 34.32 31.34 3.33
CA TYR A 472 35.76 31.55 3.13
C TYR A 472 36.19 31.23 1.69
N LEU A 473 35.53 30.29 1.02
CA LEU A 473 35.77 29.94 -0.39
C LEU A 473 35.03 30.86 -1.36
N GLY A 474 34.37 31.92 -0.88
CA GLY A 474 33.60 32.86 -1.70
C GLY A 474 32.22 32.34 -2.12
N ILE A 475 31.75 31.23 -1.52
CA ILE A 475 30.40 30.72 -1.70
C ILE A 475 29.52 31.26 -0.59
N PHE A 476 28.50 32.02 -0.97
CA PHE A 476 27.51 32.58 -0.05
C PHE A 476 26.15 31.95 -0.35
N PRO A 477 25.80 30.82 0.29
CA PRO A 477 24.50 30.20 0.12
C PRO A 477 23.37 31.19 0.38
N ASP A 478 22.28 31.06 -0.38
CA ASP A 478 21.08 31.90 -0.21
C ASP A 478 20.64 31.92 1.27
N GLU A 479 20.47 33.12 1.83
CA GLU A 479 20.14 33.30 3.25
C GLU A 479 18.86 32.56 3.67
N ARG A 480 17.91 32.39 2.74
CA ARG A 480 16.67 31.65 3.03
C ARG A 480 16.92 30.16 3.15
N LEU A 481 17.86 29.59 2.38
CA LEU A 481 18.27 28.19 2.54
C LEU A 481 19.03 27.96 3.85
N VAL A 482 19.92 28.89 4.22
CA VAL A 482 20.62 28.87 5.51
C VAL A 482 19.63 28.95 6.66
N GLY A 483 18.69 29.89 6.59
CA GLY A 483 17.62 30.04 7.58
C GLY A 483 16.72 28.81 7.66
N ALA A 484 16.43 28.16 6.54
CA ALA A 484 15.62 26.94 6.52
C ALA A 484 16.33 25.77 7.19
N VAL A 485 17.64 25.58 6.97
CA VAL A 485 18.42 24.54 7.69
C VAL A 485 18.47 24.85 9.19
N ALA A 486 18.76 26.10 9.57
CA ALA A 486 18.82 26.50 10.97
C ALA A 486 17.48 26.29 11.68
N GLN A 487 16.36 26.68 11.05
CA GLN A 487 15.03 26.44 11.58
C GLN A 487 14.69 24.95 11.64
N ALA A 488 15.06 24.16 10.64
CA ALA A 488 14.78 22.73 10.62
C ALA A 488 15.55 21.99 11.73
N ILE A 489 16.83 22.31 11.93
CA ILE A 489 17.65 21.78 13.03
C ILE A 489 17.07 22.20 14.39
N GLN A 490 16.71 23.47 14.56
CA GLN A 490 16.13 23.97 15.82
C GLN A 490 14.77 23.34 16.16
N ARG A 491 13.96 23.01 15.14
CA ARG A 491 12.62 22.45 15.32
C ARG A 491 12.57 20.92 15.31
N GLY A 492 13.70 20.24 15.09
CA GLY A 492 13.78 18.77 15.12
C GLY A 492 12.96 18.08 14.02
N ILE A 493 12.79 18.73 12.86
CA ILE A 493 12.01 18.21 11.71
C ILE A 493 12.83 17.38 10.74
#